data_AF-A0A926L4J6-F1
#
_entry.id   AF-A0A926L4J6-F1
#
_cell.length_a   1.000
_cell.length_b   1.000
_cell.length_c   1.000
_cell.angle_alpha   90.00
_cell.angle_beta   90.00
_cell.angle_gamma   90.00
#
_symmetry.space_group_name_H-M   'P 1'
#
loop_
_entity.id
_entity.type
_entity.pdbx_description
1 polymer ?
#
loop_
_entity_poly.entity_id
_entity_poly.type
_entity_poly.pdbx_seq_one_letter_code
_entity_poly.pdbx_strand_id
1 'polypeptide(L)'
;MVQNPAFIRHDVIMPDALPATSDLPSELSQSTVPPETGNEVNRETKRLVADLSAISHQLARGRYQSPLRYPGAKSSLAPVIARVITTATKSRAVPEVNLLVEPFAGGASASLRMIGEGVVERILLADADPLVAAFWQAAADDTERLVDRMYDEWKRFVRGGGAIAVERWDYWRNWAPGAGLKSSDLRLEVATKCLFLNRTTFSGILHGKAGPIGGRAQASKYPIGCRWNPEAIAERLQYVGHLYDTGRLVDVWCKDWRQTLDDIPERYPQLLPSRVVAYLDPPYVEKSSLLYRTSFDPRGGYGGDGLGSSRPWDDSLHLGLAEYLRTKAQFRWLLSYDNHPILTQSPWFYAPDRMSPSESDRESLGVRRWRITKRLVSTRYTAAGRVGKRSADELLITTLPPTTVPVDDQLRPLGKAEAS
;
A
#
# COMPACT_ATOMS: atom_id res chain seq x y z
N MET A 1 59.69 -48.19 -1.43
CA MET A 1 60.37 -48.30 -0.12
C MET A 1 61.20 -47.04 0.04
N VAL A 2 60.60 -46.00 0.62
CA VAL A 2 60.93 -45.48 1.97
C VAL A 2 62.41 -45.13 2.09
N GLN A 3 62.73 -43.84 2.01
CA GLN A 3 63.64 -43.15 2.91
C GLN A 3 63.27 -41.66 2.96
N ASN A 4 63.08 -41.15 4.18
CA ASN A 4 62.96 -39.74 4.54
C ASN A 4 64.38 -39.17 4.73
N PRO A 5 64.65 -37.91 4.36
CA PRO A 5 65.26 -37.04 5.37
C PRO A 5 64.77 -35.57 5.36
N ALA A 6 64.67 -35.05 6.60
CA ALA A 6 64.91 -33.70 7.11
C ALA A 6 64.88 -32.44 6.21
N PHE A 7 64.00 -31.52 6.63
CA PHE A 7 64.16 -30.06 6.81
C PHE A 7 65.13 -29.27 5.90
N ILE A 8 64.54 -28.35 5.11
CA ILE A 8 65.13 -27.03 4.78
C ILE A 8 64.01 -25.97 4.81
N ARG A 9 64.21 -24.93 5.64
CA ARG A 9 63.41 -23.70 5.70
C ARG A 9 63.65 -22.86 4.44
N HIS A 10 62.62 -22.23 3.90
CA HIS A 10 62.78 -21.10 2.98
C HIS A 10 61.99 -19.90 3.49
N ASP A 11 62.73 -18.79 3.55
CA ASP A 11 62.38 -17.49 4.08
C ASP A 11 61.25 -16.83 3.27
N VAL A 12 60.26 -16.31 3.98
CA VAL A 12 59.30 -15.34 3.41
C VAL A 12 59.75 -13.95 3.87
N ILE A 13 60.21 -13.18 2.90
CA ILE A 13 60.61 -11.79 3.01
C ILE A 13 59.35 -10.94 3.28
N MET A 14 59.34 -10.24 4.40
CA MET A 14 58.45 -9.10 4.67
C MET A 14 59.07 -7.84 4.05
N PRO A 15 58.25 -6.95 3.48
CA PRO A 15 58.53 -5.53 3.56
C PRO A 15 57.37 -4.78 4.23
N ASP A 16 57.76 -4.14 5.33
CA ASP A 16 57.48 -2.79 5.78
C ASP A 16 56.06 -2.22 5.89
N ALA A 17 55.84 -1.71 7.09
CA ALA A 17 54.73 -0.90 7.53
C ALA A 17 54.55 0.38 6.69
N LEU A 18 53.29 0.70 6.42
CA LEU A 18 52.83 2.02 5.97
C LEU A 18 51.76 2.55 6.94
N PRO A 19 51.62 3.88 7.05
CA PRO A 19 51.27 4.57 8.29
C PRO A 19 49.77 4.73 8.52
N ALA A 20 49.42 5.00 9.78
CA ALA A 20 48.12 5.46 10.20
C ALA A 20 47.91 6.94 9.84
N THR A 21 46.94 7.24 8.97
CA THR A 21 46.29 8.55 8.77
C THR A 21 44.90 8.26 8.19
N SER A 22 43.84 8.33 8.99
CA SER A 22 42.91 9.47 9.13
C SER A 22 42.03 9.73 7.90
N ASP A 23 40.72 9.66 8.14
CA ASP A 23 39.60 10.24 7.39
C ASP A 23 39.19 9.63 6.04
N LEU A 24 38.27 8.65 6.13
CA LEU A 24 37.27 8.38 5.10
C LEU A 24 35.88 8.50 5.76
N PRO A 25 35.02 9.45 5.35
CA PRO A 25 33.67 9.53 5.87
C PRO A 25 32.85 8.34 5.37
N SER A 26 32.39 7.52 6.31
CA SER A 26 31.36 6.51 6.10
C SER A 26 29.99 7.18 5.93
N GLU A 27 29.66 7.64 4.73
CA GLU A 27 28.28 8.02 4.40
C GLU A 27 27.58 6.88 3.66
N LEU A 28 27.02 5.97 4.45
CA LEU A 28 25.90 5.15 4.03
C LEU A 28 24.76 6.08 3.63
N SER A 29 24.43 6.12 2.33
CA SER A 29 23.32 6.89 1.80
C SER A 29 22.00 6.45 2.43
N GLN A 30 21.61 7.12 3.51
CA GLN A 30 20.26 7.09 4.03
C GLN A 30 19.44 8.04 3.16
N SER A 31 18.58 7.47 2.31
CA SER A 31 17.52 8.19 1.63
C SER A 31 16.50 8.63 2.66
N THR A 32 16.77 9.73 3.36
CA THR A 32 15.79 10.41 4.22
C THR A 32 15.04 11.42 3.35
N VAL A 33 13.77 11.13 3.06
CA VAL A 33 12.82 12.16 2.63
C VAL A 33 12.67 13.14 3.80
N PRO A 34 12.76 14.46 3.59
CA PRO A 34 12.72 15.42 4.69
C PRO A 34 11.35 15.39 5.40
N PRO A 35 11.31 15.67 6.72
CA PRO A 35 10.07 15.85 7.43
C PRO A 35 9.40 17.15 6.95
N GLU A 36 8.08 17.14 6.89
CA GLU A 36 7.21 18.25 6.45
C GLU A 36 6.89 18.35 4.94
N THR A 37 6.51 17.22 4.34
CA THR A 37 5.42 17.27 3.35
C THR A 37 4.11 17.43 4.15
N GLY A 38 3.29 18.45 3.87
CA GLY A 38 2.11 18.74 4.68
C GLY A 38 1.22 17.50 4.87
N ASN A 39 0.92 17.16 6.13
CA ASN A 39 0.37 15.86 6.53
C ASN A 39 -0.97 15.49 5.84
N GLU A 40 -1.73 16.46 5.35
CA GLU A 40 -3.07 16.29 4.79
C GLU A 40 -3.26 17.23 3.57
N VAL A 41 -4.21 16.90 2.68
CA VAL A 41 -4.69 17.84 1.64
C VAL A 41 -5.43 18.99 2.31
N ASN A 42 -6.24 18.67 3.31
CA ASN A 42 -7.01 19.63 4.07
C ASN A 42 -6.21 20.13 5.29
N ARG A 43 -5.57 21.29 5.21
CA ARG A 43 -5.04 21.97 6.43
C ARG A 43 -6.16 22.54 7.31
N GLU A 44 -7.29 22.86 6.70
CA GLU A 44 -8.54 23.19 7.38
C GLU A 44 -9.51 22.05 7.16
N THR A 45 -10.12 21.56 8.23
CA THR A 45 -11.18 20.54 8.26
C THR A 45 -12.27 20.83 7.22
N LYS A 46 -12.11 20.34 5.97
CA LYS A 46 -13.20 20.35 4.99
C LYS A 46 -14.31 19.51 5.61
N ARG A 47 -15.37 20.18 6.07
CA ARG A 47 -16.55 19.50 6.62
C ARG A 47 -17.08 18.59 5.53
N LEU A 48 -17.54 17.39 5.91
CA LEU A 48 -18.18 16.48 4.97
C LEU A 48 -19.30 17.25 4.25
N VAL A 49 -19.20 17.36 2.93
CA VAL A 49 -20.22 18.01 2.12
C VAL A 49 -21.52 17.23 2.32
N ALA A 50 -22.58 17.94 2.70
CA ALA A 50 -23.89 17.36 2.98
C ALA A 50 -24.52 16.78 1.70
N ASP A 51 -24.51 17.57 0.62
CA ASP A 51 -25.04 17.17 -0.68
C ASP A 51 -23.92 16.72 -1.62
N LEU A 52 -23.81 15.41 -1.80
CA LEU A 52 -22.83 14.85 -2.72
C LEU A 52 -23.36 14.87 -4.15
N SER A 53 -22.63 15.49 -5.06
CA SER A 53 -22.93 15.42 -6.48
C SER A 53 -22.73 14.00 -7.03
N ALA A 54 -23.43 13.69 -8.13
CA ALA A 54 -23.31 12.40 -8.79
C ALA A 54 -21.91 12.23 -9.41
N ILE A 55 -21.41 11.00 -9.42
CA ILE A 55 -20.17 10.66 -10.12
C ILE A 55 -20.48 10.56 -11.61
N SER A 56 -20.17 11.62 -12.37
CA SER A 56 -20.40 11.69 -13.82
C SER A 56 -19.22 11.19 -14.66
N HIS A 57 -18.05 11.01 -14.05
CA HIS A 57 -16.83 10.62 -14.76
C HIS A 57 -16.90 9.18 -15.29
N GLN A 58 -16.53 8.96 -16.56
CA GLN A 58 -16.67 7.67 -17.25
C GLN A 58 -15.91 6.50 -16.59
N LEU A 59 -14.75 6.78 -15.97
CA LEU A 59 -13.98 5.78 -15.22
C LEU A 59 -14.69 5.24 -13.98
N ALA A 60 -15.79 5.83 -13.50
CA ALA A 60 -16.59 5.26 -12.41
C ALA A 60 -16.99 3.80 -12.67
N ARG A 61 -17.25 3.45 -13.93
CA ARG A 61 -17.58 2.08 -14.37
C ARG A 61 -16.39 1.34 -15.00
N GLY A 62 -15.22 1.98 -15.07
CA GLY A 62 -14.02 1.46 -15.69
C GLY A 62 -13.38 0.32 -14.89
N ARG A 63 -12.67 -0.57 -15.60
CA ARG A 63 -11.92 -1.68 -14.97
C ARG A 63 -10.64 -1.21 -14.29
N TYR A 64 -9.99 -0.17 -14.84
CA TYR A 64 -8.68 0.30 -14.40
C TYR A 64 -8.76 1.77 -13.99
N GLN A 65 -9.13 2.01 -12.74
CA GLN A 65 -9.32 3.35 -12.20
C GLN A 65 -8.04 3.94 -11.59
N SER A 66 -7.16 3.11 -11.01
CA SER A 66 -5.95 3.61 -10.37
C SER A 66 -4.87 4.03 -11.38
N PRO A 67 -4.30 5.25 -11.26
CA PRO A 67 -3.16 5.69 -12.06
C PRO A 67 -1.86 4.91 -11.72
N LEU A 68 -1.75 4.38 -10.50
CA LEU A 68 -0.59 3.63 -10.04
C LEU A 68 -0.68 2.13 -10.37
N ARG A 69 0.49 1.50 -10.53
CA ARG A 69 0.67 0.06 -10.59
C ARG A 69 1.34 -0.39 -9.31
N TYR A 70 0.57 -0.99 -8.42
CA TYR A 70 1.11 -1.56 -7.19
C TYR A 70 1.26 -3.08 -7.34
N PRO A 71 2.40 -3.69 -6.96
CA PRO A 71 2.50 -5.14 -6.85
C PRO A 71 1.39 -5.71 -5.96
N GLY A 72 0.89 -6.91 -6.21
CA GLY A 72 -0.20 -7.46 -5.40
C GLY A 72 -1.54 -6.73 -5.52
N ALA A 73 -1.67 -5.71 -6.39
CA ALA A 73 -2.88 -4.93 -6.58
C ALA A 73 -4.10 -5.84 -6.73
N LYS A 74 -4.95 -5.76 -5.70
CA LYS A 74 -6.19 -6.47 -5.47
C LYS A 74 -7.30 -6.15 -6.47
N SER A 75 -6.97 -5.73 -7.69
CA SER A 75 -7.93 -5.56 -8.78
C SER A 75 -8.80 -6.81 -9.00
N SER A 76 -8.28 -8.00 -8.72
CA SER A 76 -9.03 -9.26 -8.72
C SER A 76 -9.88 -9.49 -7.47
N LEU A 77 -9.50 -8.94 -6.31
CA LEU A 77 -10.23 -9.06 -5.04
C LEU A 77 -11.26 -7.94 -4.86
N ALA A 78 -11.09 -6.78 -5.49
CA ALA A 78 -11.99 -5.64 -5.38
C ALA A 78 -13.46 -6.03 -5.66
N PRO A 79 -13.81 -6.83 -6.70
CA PRO A 79 -15.19 -7.29 -6.88
C PRO A 79 -15.72 -8.16 -5.72
N VAL A 80 -14.85 -8.92 -5.07
CA VAL A 80 -15.22 -9.73 -3.88
C VAL A 80 -15.47 -8.82 -2.69
N ILE A 81 -14.62 -7.81 -2.47
CA ILE A 81 -14.79 -6.82 -1.41
C ILE A 81 -16.09 -6.02 -1.60
N ALA A 82 -16.37 -5.56 -2.83
CA ALA A 82 -17.64 -4.92 -3.19
C ALA A 82 -18.82 -5.79 -2.80
N ARG A 83 -18.78 -7.08 -3.17
CA ARG A 83 -19.85 -8.02 -2.83
C ARG A 83 -20.03 -8.14 -1.32
N VAL A 84 -18.95 -8.29 -0.55
CA VAL A 84 -19.00 -8.46 0.91
C VAL A 84 -19.55 -7.21 1.60
N ILE A 85 -19.15 -6.02 1.18
CA ILE A 85 -19.69 -4.76 1.72
C ILE A 85 -21.17 -4.61 1.34
N THR A 86 -21.51 -4.86 0.06
CA THR A 86 -22.89 -4.78 -0.43
C THR A 86 -23.81 -5.77 0.27
N THR A 87 -23.36 -6.98 0.59
CA THR A 87 -24.21 -7.91 1.33
C THR A 87 -24.33 -7.52 2.80
N ALA A 88 -23.31 -6.89 3.38
CA ALA A 88 -23.37 -6.36 4.74
C ALA A 88 -24.49 -5.31 4.91
N THR A 89 -24.83 -4.55 3.87
CA THR A 89 -25.94 -3.57 3.89
C THR A 89 -27.32 -4.17 4.11
N LYS A 90 -27.47 -5.48 3.92
CA LYS A 90 -28.70 -6.22 4.23
C LYS A 90 -28.93 -6.42 5.73
N SER A 91 -27.92 -6.14 6.56
CA SER A 91 -28.04 -6.20 8.02
C SER A 91 -28.36 -4.83 8.60
N ARG A 92 -29.27 -4.77 9.58
CA ARG A 92 -29.50 -3.55 10.37
C ARG A 92 -28.25 -3.05 11.10
N ALA A 93 -27.24 -3.90 11.28
CA ALA A 93 -26.00 -3.54 11.96
C ALA A 93 -25.04 -2.70 11.09
N VAL A 94 -25.22 -2.72 9.77
CA VAL A 94 -24.46 -1.91 8.79
C VAL A 94 -25.45 -1.55 7.69
N PRO A 95 -26.37 -0.59 7.86
CA PRO A 95 -27.42 -0.34 6.86
C PRO A 95 -26.87 0.30 5.57
N GLU A 96 -25.78 1.06 5.68
CA GLU A 96 -25.08 1.73 4.59
C GLU A 96 -23.63 2.01 5.02
N VAL A 97 -22.78 2.38 4.07
CA VAL A 97 -21.38 2.76 4.32
C VAL A 97 -21.16 4.19 3.81
N ASN A 98 -21.19 5.16 4.72
CA ASN A 98 -20.97 6.56 4.36
C ASN A 98 -19.49 6.87 4.12
N LEU A 99 -18.57 6.13 4.78
CA LEU A 99 -17.14 6.29 4.61
C LEU A 99 -16.42 4.93 4.62
N LEU A 100 -15.64 4.68 3.56
CA LEU A 100 -14.63 3.63 3.52
C LEU A 100 -13.25 4.23 3.78
N VAL A 101 -12.52 3.69 4.74
CA VAL A 101 -11.17 4.13 5.10
C VAL A 101 -10.17 3.07 4.62
N GLU A 102 -9.21 3.45 3.78
CA GLU A 102 -8.15 2.55 3.29
C GLU A 102 -6.78 3.05 3.82
N PRO A 103 -6.34 2.58 5.00
CA PRO A 103 -5.08 3.02 5.64
C PRO A 103 -3.80 2.47 4.99
N PHE A 104 -3.95 1.55 4.04
CA PHE A 104 -2.86 0.99 3.24
C PHE A 104 -3.19 1.25 1.77
N ALA A 105 -3.38 2.53 1.40
CA ALA A 105 -3.91 2.90 0.10
C ALA A 105 -3.08 2.27 -1.02
N GLY A 106 -1.76 2.43 -1.05
CA GLY A 106 -0.91 1.94 -2.13
C GLY A 106 -1.44 2.36 -3.49
N GLY A 107 -2.04 1.43 -4.23
CA GLY A 107 -2.72 1.69 -5.50
C GLY A 107 -4.20 2.07 -5.42
N ALA A 108 -4.84 2.08 -4.25
CA ALA A 108 -6.24 2.44 -3.95
C ALA A 108 -7.28 1.76 -4.86
N SER A 109 -6.95 0.60 -5.43
CA SER A 109 -7.78 -0.04 -6.45
C SER A 109 -9.10 -0.56 -5.88
N ALA A 110 -9.12 -0.94 -4.60
CA ALA A 110 -10.34 -1.33 -3.92
C ALA A 110 -11.25 -0.11 -3.68
N SER A 111 -10.75 0.95 -3.02
CA SER A 111 -11.56 2.14 -2.75
C SER A 111 -12.09 2.81 -4.01
N LEU A 112 -11.26 2.98 -5.04
CA LEU A 112 -11.69 3.57 -6.32
C LEU A 112 -12.80 2.75 -7.00
N ARG A 113 -12.76 1.42 -6.85
CA ARG A 113 -13.82 0.54 -7.34
C ARG A 113 -15.09 0.68 -6.51
N MET A 114 -14.98 0.68 -5.18
CA MET A 114 -16.15 0.79 -4.30
C MET A 114 -16.91 2.09 -4.52
N ILE A 115 -16.19 3.21 -4.62
CA ILE A 115 -16.79 4.53 -4.83
C ILE A 115 -17.38 4.64 -6.24
N GLY A 116 -16.70 4.12 -7.26
CA GLY A 116 -17.18 4.16 -8.65
C GLY A 116 -18.42 3.31 -8.89
N GLU A 117 -18.55 2.17 -8.19
CA GLU A 117 -19.75 1.33 -8.22
C GLU A 117 -20.89 1.85 -7.33
N GLY A 118 -20.64 2.89 -6.51
CA GLY A 118 -21.61 3.40 -5.54
C GLY A 118 -21.86 2.47 -4.37
N VAL A 119 -20.94 1.53 -4.09
CA VAL A 119 -21.01 0.62 -2.93
C VAL A 119 -20.82 1.38 -1.62
N VAL A 120 -20.05 2.47 -1.65
CA VAL A 120 -19.77 3.37 -0.53
C VAL A 120 -19.97 4.80 -0.99
N GLU A 121 -20.36 5.71 -0.09
CA GLU A 121 -20.63 7.10 -0.46
C GLU A 121 -19.38 7.96 -0.58
N ARG A 122 -18.38 7.69 0.25
CA ARG A 122 -17.11 8.41 0.35
C ARG A 122 -15.96 7.46 0.64
N ILE A 123 -14.76 7.88 0.26
CA ILE A 123 -13.51 7.20 0.58
C ILE A 123 -12.54 8.16 1.26
N LEU A 124 -11.72 7.64 2.17
CA LEU A 124 -10.53 8.28 2.70
C LEU A 124 -9.35 7.37 2.40
N LEU A 125 -8.31 7.94 1.80
CA LEU A 125 -7.07 7.22 1.51
C LEU A 125 -6.01 7.64 2.51
N ALA A 126 -5.27 6.69 3.06
CA ALA A 126 -4.06 7.00 3.80
C ALA A 126 -2.94 6.02 3.43
N ASP A 127 -1.71 6.51 3.48
CA ASP A 127 -0.54 5.67 3.35
C ASP A 127 0.59 6.22 4.23
N ALA A 128 1.33 5.31 4.84
CA ALA A 128 2.52 5.66 5.62
C ALA A 128 3.68 6.09 4.72
N ASP A 129 3.68 5.72 3.44
CA ASP A 129 4.70 6.13 2.48
C ASP A 129 4.45 7.56 2.00
N PRO A 130 5.32 8.54 2.33
CA PRO A 130 5.15 9.92 1.91
C PRO A 130 5.19 10.12 0.39
N LEU A 131 5.84 9.23 -0.39
CA LEU A 131 5.78 9.29 -1.86
C LEU A 131 4.37 8.96 -2.37
N VAL A 132 3.75 7.93 -1.79
CA VAL A 132 2.41 7.46 -2.18
C VAL A 132 1.35 8.45 -1.69
N ALA A 133 1.46 8.91 -0.44
CA ALA A 133 0.56 9.92 0.10
C ALA A 133 0.61 11.21 -0.71
N ALA A 134 1.80 11.78 -0.95
CA ALA A 134 1.94 13.00 -1.75
C ALA A 134 1.41 12.84 -3.19
N PHE A 135 1.56 11.66 -3.79
CA PHE A 135 0.95 11.35 -5.08
C PHE A 135 -0.58 11.46 -5.04
N TRP A 136 -1.24 10.78 -4.11
CA TRP A 136 -2.70 10.81 -4.00
C TRP A 136 -3.21 12.20 -3.62
N GLN A 137 -2.47 12.94 -2.79
CA GLN A 137 -2.79 14.31 -2.44
C GLN A 137 -2.75 15.24 -3.66
N ALA A 138 -1.70 15.17 -4.48
CA ALA A 138 -1.61 15.95 -5.71
C ALA A 138 -2.64 15.49 -6.77
N ALA A 139 -2.91 14.19 -6.87
CA ALA A 139 -3.93 13.66 -7.78
C ALA A 139 -5.37 14.04 -7.38
N ALA A 140 -5.59 14.44 -6.12
CA ALA A 140 -6.89 14.90 -5.63
C ALA A 140 -7.03 16.43 -5.74
N ASP A 141 -6.03 17.19 -5.27
CA ASP A 141 -6.14 18.63 -5.03
C ASP A 141 -5.31 19.50 -5.99
N ASP A 142 -4.37 18.89 -6.73
CA ASP A 142 -3.54 19.57 -7.72
C ASP A 142 -3.52 18.83 -9.07
N THR A 143 -4.70 18.29 -9.42
CA THR A 143 -4.90 17.31 -10.48
C THR A 143 -4.35 17.77 -11.82
N GLU A 144 -4.72 18.97 -12.27
CA GLU A 144 -4.33 19.47 -13.59
C GLU A 144 -2.83 19.80 -13.66
N ARG A 145 -2.23 20.36 -12.58
CA ARG A 145 -0.76 20.56 -12.56
C ARG A 145 -0.02 19.23 -12.60
N LEU A 146 -0.52 18.19 -11.94
CA LEU A 146 0.06 16.85 -12.02
C LEU A 146 -0.10 16.22 -13.41
N VAL A 147 -1.25 16.43 -14.07
CA VAL A 147 -1.47 15.98 -15.46
C VAL A 147 -0.50 16.66 -16.42
N ASP A 148 -0.34 17.99 -16.33
CA ASP A 148 0.60 18.75 -17.16
C ASP A 148 2.04 18.27 -16.94
N ARG A 149 2.43 18.14 -15.67
CA ARG A 149 3.77 17.67 -15.29
C ARG A 149 4.04 16.24 -15.78
N MET A 150 3.04 15.36 -15.74
CA MET A 150 3.08 13.99 -16.27
C MET A 150 3.30 13.98 -17.78
N TYR A 151 2.57 14.80 -18.54
CA TYR A 151 2.76 14.92 -19.98
C TYR A 151 4.14 15.47 -20.33
N ASP A 152 4.65 16.42 -19.57
CA ASP A 152 5.98 16.98 -19.77
C ASP A 152 7.10 15.95 -19.55
N GLU A 153 7.02 15.16 -18.48
CA GLU A 153 7.96 14.03 -18.26
C GLU A 153 7.89 13.03 -19.42
N TRP A 154 6.68 12.71 -19.88
CA TRP A 154 6.51 11.78 -20.99
C TRP A 154 7.12 12.30 -22.29
N LYS A 155 6.76 13.52 -22.70
CA LYS A 155 7.20 14.12 -23.97
C LYS A 155 8.72 14.24 -24.03
N ARG A 156 9.34 14.70 -22.94
CA ARG A 156 10.78 15.03 -22.89
C ARG A 156 11.65 13.81 -22.67
N PHE A 157 11.22 12.88 -21.82
CA PHE A 157 12.12 11.83 -21.32
C PHE A 157 11.65 10.41 -21.62
N VAL A 158 10.35 10.13 -21.66
CA VAL A 158 9.86 8.74 -21.75
C VAL A 158 9.52 8.32 -23.19
N ARG A 159 8.94 9.21 -24.00
CA ARG A 159 8.43 8.90 -25.34
C ARG A 159 9.49 8.32 -26.28
N GLY A 160 10.71 8.87 -26.24
CA GLY A 160 11.85 8.38 -27.03
C GLY A 160 12.47 7.08 -26.51
N GLY A 161 12.22 6.72 -25.24
CA GLY A 161 12.84 5.57 -24.58
C GLY A 161 14.37 5.69 -24.45
N GLY A 162 15.03 4.54 -24.32
CA GLY A 162 16.50 4.46 -24.36
C GLY A 162 17.22 5.14 -23.20
N ALA A 163 18.43 5.64 -23.46
CA ALA A 163 19.33 6.20 -22.46
C ALA A 163 18.74 7.43 -21.74
N ILE A 164 18.09 8.35 -22.47
CA ILE A 164 17.47 9.56 -21.91
C ILE A 164 16.45 9.21 -20.82
N ALA A 165 15.61 8.21 -21.08
CA ALA A 165 14.60 7.77 -20.12
C ALA A 165 15.24 7.11 -18.88
N VAL A 166 16.34 6.37 -19.05
CA VAL A 166 17.10 5.74 -17.95
C VAL A 166 17.83 6.79 -17.11
N GLU A 167 18.44 7.80 -17.74
CA GLU A 167 19.06 8.94 -17.04
C GLU A 167 18.01 9.72 -16.23
N ARG A 168 16.82 9.93 -16.80
CA ARG A 168 15.72 10.55 -16.06
C ARG A 168 15.23 9.70 -14.90
N TRP A 169 15.25 8.38 -15.05
CA TRP A 169 14.97 7.46 -13.93
C TRP A 169 16.01 7.61 -12.82
N ASP A 170 17.31 7.64 -13.15
CA ASP A 170 18.38 7.85 -12.18
C ASP A 170 18.24 9.23 -11.49
N TYR A 171 17.89 10.28 -12.23
CA TYR A 171 17.55 11.58 -11.66
C TYR A 171 16.44 11.46 -10.60
N TRP A 172 15.30 10.86 -10.94
CA TRP A 172 14.19 10.76 -10.01
C TRP A 172 14.48 9.87 -8.80
N ARG A 173 15.27 8.79 -8.98
CA ARG A 173 15.73 7.98 -7.84
C ARG A 173 16.53 8.80 -6.83
N ASN A 174 17.44 9.63 -7.33
CA ASN A 174 18.35 10.41 -6.49
C ASN A 174 17.82 11.80 -6.12
N TRP A 175 16.69 12.22 -6.70
CA TRP A 175 16.14 13.55 -6.48
C TRP A 175 15.81 13.78 -4.99
N ALA A 176 16.26 14.92 -4.51
CA ALA A 176 15.94 15.49 -3.21
C ALA A 176 15.50 16.96 -3.40
N PRO A 177 14.63 17.48 -2.53
CA PRO A 177 14.16 18.86 -2.66
C PRO A 177 15.28 19.85 -2.38
N GLY A 178 15.36 20.90 -3.20
CA GLY A 178 16.28 22.02 -2.99
C GLY A 178 15.82 22.92 -1.84
N ALA A 179 16.78 23.63 -1.22
CA ALA A 179 16.47 24.62 -0.20
C ALA A 179 15.53 25.71 -0.76
N GLY A 180 14.47 26.04 -0.01
CA GLY A 180 13.52 27.09 -0.38
C GLY A 180 12.39 26.68 -1.32
N LEU A 181 12.24 25.39 -1.66
CA LEU A 181 11.10 24.92 -2.46
C LEU A 181 9.78 25.13 -1.68
N LYS A 182 8.81 25.79 -2.32
CA LYS A 182 7.48 25.99 -1.73
C LYS A 182 6.79 24.65 -1.50
N SER A 183 5.96 24.54 -0.45
CA SER A 183 5.30 23.27 -0.10
C SER A 183 4.40 22.71 -1.22
N SER A 184 3.72 23.57 -1.99
CA SER A 184 2.90 23.15 -3.14
C SER A 184 3.74 22.55 -4.27
N ASP A 185 4.89 23.17 -4.57
CA ASP A 185 5.79 22.71 -5.61
C ASP A 185 6.54 21.44 -5.16
N LEU A 186 6.88 21.36 -3.87
CA LEU A 186 7.40 20.15 -3.25
C LEU A 186 6.44 18.97 -3.41
N ARG A 187 5.15 19.15 -3.09
CA ARG A 187 4.14 18.10 -3.23
C ARG A 187 4.03 17.62 -4.68
N LEU A 188 3.99 18.56 -5.63
CA LEU A 188 3.92 18.24 -7.07
C LEU A 188 5.16 17.46 -7.55
N GLU A 189 6.37 17.86 -7.17
CA GLU A 189 7.60 17.17 -7.57
C GLU A 189 7.71 15.78 -6.91
N VAL A 190 7.29 15.63 -5.65
CA VAL A 190 7.23 14.33 -4.96
C VAL A 190 6.20 13.41 -5.62
N ALA A 191 5.01 13.92 -5.94
CA ALA A 191 3.98 13.18 -6.68
C ALA A 191 4.47 12.75 -8.07
N THR A 192 5.19 13.64 -8.76
CA THR A 192 5.79 13.36 -10.06
C THR A 192 6.87 12.27 -9.95
N LYS A 193 7.74 12.33 -8.94
CA LYS A 193 8.71 11.29 -8.63
C LYS A 193 8.03 9.94 -8.41
N CYS A 194 6.98 9.90 -7.58
CA CYS A 194 6.20 8.69 -7.32
C CYS A 194 5.64 8.11 -8.62
N LEU A 195 4.90 8.90 -9.40
CA LEU A 195 4.29 8.45 -10.65
C LEU A 195 5.35 7.97 -11.65
N PHE A 196 6.43 8.75 -11.82
CA PHE A 196 7.48 8.44 -12.77
C PHE A 196 8.10 7.08 -12.43
N LEU A 197 8.58 6.91 -11.21
CA LEU A 197 9.19 5.66 -10.74
C LEU A 197 8.19 4.50 -10.80
N ASN A 198 6.93 4.72 -10.44
CA ASN A 198 5.90 3.70 -10.51
C ASN A 198 5.68 3.19 -11.95
N ARG A 199 5.70 4.07 -12.94
CA ARG A 199 5.51 3.67 -14.36
C ARG A 199 6.76 3.06 -14.98
N THR A 200 7.94 3.44 -14.51
CA THR A 200 9.22 3.14 -15.16
C THR A 200 10.10 2.14 -14.41
N THR A 201 9.77 1.75 -13.18
CA THR A 201 10.48 0.69 -12.43
C THR A 201 9.84 -0.68 -12.66
N PHE A 202 10.64 -1.74 -12.59
CA PHE A 202 10.15 -3.11 -12.64
C PHE A 202 9.02 -3.32 -11.61
N SER A 203 7.90 -3.87 -12.07
CA SER A 203 6.66 -4.07 -11.26
C SER A 203 6.08 -2.83 -10.56
N GLY A 204 6.57 -1.62 -10.87
CA GLY A 204 6.12 -0.38 -10.22
C GLY A 204 6.58 -0.23 -8.77
N ILE A 205 7.64 -0.95 -8.39
CA ILE A 205 8.24 -0.90 -7.06
C ILE A 205 8.88 0.47 -6.86
N LEU A 206 8.54 1.16 -5.76
CA LEU A 206 9.07 2.49 -5.44
C LEU A 206 10.36 2.43 -4.60
N HIS A 207 10.55 1.35 -3.84
CA HIS A 207 11.64 1.23 -2.85
C HIS A 207 12.57 0.06 -3.14
N GLY A 208 13.74 0.06 -2.49
CA GLY A 208 14.70 -1.05 -2.60
C GLY A 208 15.49 -1.06 -3.91
N LYS A 209 15.90 -2.26 -4.33
CA LYS A 209 16.89 -2.51 -5.40
C LYS A 209 16.28 -2.66 -6.80
N ALA A 210 14.98 -2.47 -6.96
CA ALA A 210 14.32 -2.60 -8.27
C ALA A 210 14.86 -1.54 -9.24
N GLY A 211 15.29 -1.99 -10.42
CA GLY A 211 15.80 -1.13 -11.49
C GLY A 211 14.74 -0.73 -12.52
N PRO A 212 15.11 0.12 -13.50
CA PRO A 212 14.20 0.52 -14.56
C PRO A 212 13.70 -0.70 -15.34
N ILE A 213 12.41 -0.70 -15.68
CA ILE A 213 11.85 -1.70 -16.60
C ILE A 213 12.57 -1.60 -17.94
N GLY A 214 12.85 -2.74 -18.55
CA GLY A 214 13.74 -2.79 -19.72
C GLY A 214 15.19 -3.14 -19.37
N GLY A 215 15.58 -2.97 -18.09
CA GLY A 215 16.97 -3.03 -17.64
C GLY A 215 17.76 -1.78 -18.03
N ARG A 216 18.94 -1.55 -17.45
CA ARG A 216 19.73 -0.35 -17.76
C ARG A 216 20.13 -0.26 -19.24
N ALA A 217 20.40 -1.41 -19.87
CA ALA A 217 20.69 -1.50 -21.30
C ALA A 217 19.46 -1.40 -22.21
N GLN A 218 18.24 -1.35 -21.66
CA GLN A 218 16.98 -1.26 -22.42
C GLN A 218 16.80 -2.35 -23.50
N ALA A 219 17.36 -3.54 -23.27
CA ALA A 219 17.39 -4.65 -24.24
C ALA A 219 16.19 -5.63 -24.12
N SER A 220 15.33 -5.45 -23.12
CA SER A 220 14.15 -6.31 -22.94
C SER A 220 13.00 -5.91 -23.88
N LYS A 221 12.12 -6.88 -24.20
CA LYS A 221 10.86 -6.67 -24.94
C LYS A 221 9.94 -5.62 -24.29
N TYR A 222 10.12 -5.36 -22.99
CA TYR A 222 9.37 -4.35 -22.23
C TYR A 222 10.27 -3.15 -21.94
N PRO A 223 10.37 -2.16 -22.86
CA PRO A 223 11.18 -0.96 -22.64
C PRO A 223 10.60 -0.08 -21.52
N ILE A 224 11.40 0.88 -21.04
CA ILE A 224 11.07 1.74 -19.89
C ILE A 224 9.73 2.47 -20.02
N GLY A 225 9.39 2.92 -21.23
CA GLY A 225 8.15 3.62 -21.54
C GLY A 225 6.93 2.71 -21.80
N CYS A 226 7.07 1.38 -21.81
CA CYS A 226 5.98 0.47 -22.25
C CYS A 226 4.73 0.52 -21.36
N ARG A 227 4.84 1.11 -20.16
CA ARG A 227 3.73 1.33 -19.24
C ARG A 227 3.30 2.79 -19.20
N TRP A 228 3.85 3.69 -20.00
CA TRP A 228 3.44 5.09 -20.00
C TRP A 228 2.43 5.35 -21.13
N ASN A 229 1.15 5.11 -20.84
CA ASN A 229 0.05 5.58 -21.69
C ASN A 229 -0.43 6.90 -21.09
N PRO A 230 0.00 8.06 -21.62
CA PRO A 230 -0.25 9.33 -20.98
C PRO A 230 -1.74 9.71 -20.98
N GLU A 231 -2.49 9.40 -22.04
CA GLU A 231 -3.93 9.67 -22.12
C GLU A 231 -4.69 8.93 -21.03
N ALA A 232 -4.42 7.62 -20.87
CA ALA A 232 -5.07 6.81 -19.86
C ALA A 232 -4.56 7.12 -18.44
N ILE A 233 -3.37 7.69 -18.27
CA ILE A 233 -2.90 8.17 -16.96
C ILE A 233 -3.62 9.47 -16.62
N ALA A 234 -3.70 10.42 -17.55
CA ALA A 234 -4.40 11.69 -17.38
C ALA A 234 -5.87 11.47 -17.01
N GLU A 235 -6.57 10.59 -17.75
CA GLU A 235 -7.97 10.26 -17.47
C GLU A 235 -8.17 9.71 -16.05
N ARG A 236 -7.23 8.90 -15.55
CA ARG A 236 -7.28 8.35 -14.19
C ARG A 236 -6.98 9.40 -13.12
N LEU A 237 -6.07 10.33 -13.38
CA LEU A 237 -5.83 11.46 -12.49
C LEU A 237 -7.07 12.35 -12.42
N GLN A 238 -7.67 12.67 -13.56
CA GLN A 238 -8.90 13.47 -13.65
C GLN A 238 -10.09 12.80 -12.97
N TYR A 239 -10.16 11.46 -12.99
CA TYR A 239 -11.15 10.74 -12.19
C TYR A 239 -10.96 10.95 -10.68
N VAL A 240 -9.73 10.94 -10.19
CA VAL A 240 -9.43 11.18 -8.77
C VAL A 240 -9.76 12.62 -8.38
N GLY A 241 -9.37 13.59 -9.21
CA GLY A 241 -9.76 15.00 -9.04
C GLY A 241 -11.28 15.17 -9.01
N HIS A 242 -12.01 14.55 -9.95
CA HIS A 242 -13.48 14.55 -9.96
C HIS A 242 -14.07 13.97 -8.66
N LEU A 243 -13.52 12.88 -8.14
CA LEU A 243 -13.97 12.34 -6.84
C LEU A 243 -13.74 13.34 -5.70
N TYR A 244 -12.61 14.06 -5.70
CA TYR A 244 -12.32 15.06 -4.69
C TYR A 244 -13.25 16.29 -4.79
N ASP A 245 -13.45 16.81 -6.00
CA ASP A 245 -14.34 17.95 -6.28
C ASP A 245 -15.80 17.67 -5.87
N THR A 246 -16.25 16.43 -6.09
CA THR A 246 -17.61 15.99 -5.73
C THR A 246 -17.75 15.57 -4.26
N GLY A 247 -16.69 15.68 -3.45
CA GLY A 247 -16.69 15.31 -2.03
C GLY A 247 -16.75 13.80 -1.78
N ARG A 248 -16.49 12.99 -2.81
CA ARG A 248 -16.46 11.51 -2.77
C ARG A 248 -15.12 10.98 -2.28
N LEU A 249 -14.01 11.61 -2.68
CA LEU A 249 -12.72 11.47 -2.01
C LEU A 249 -12.62 12.58 -0.97
N VAL A 250 -12.58 12.17 0.28
CA VAL A 250 -12.86 13.04 1.41
C VAL A 250 -11.58 13.70 1.93
N ASP A 251 -10.49 12.94 1.94
CA ASP A 251 -9.14 13.39 2.27
C ASP A 251 -8.11 12.35 1.84
N VAL A 252 -6.84 12.76 1.87
CA VAL A 252 -5.68 11.89 1.71
C VAL A 252 -4.64 12.18 2.80
N TRP A 253 -4.35 11.19 3.64
CA TRP A 253 -3.46 11.34 4.79
C TRP A 253 -2.11 10.66 4.59
N CYS A 254 -1.05 11.33 5.02
CA CYS A 254 0.27 10.73 5.19
C CYS A 254 0.43 10.23 6.64
N LYS A 255 -0.25 9.13 6.99
CA LYS A 255 -0.31 8.57 8.34
C LYS A 255 -0.17 7.04 8.29
N ASP A 256 0.35 6.46 9.35
CA ASP A 256 0.30 5.01 9.51
C ASP A 256 -1.14 4.53 9.77
N TRP A 257 -1.35 3.23 9.67
CA TRP A 257 -2.68 2.64 9.80
C TRP A 257 -3.31 2.88 11.16
N ARG A 258 -2.53 2.95 12.24
CA ARG A 258 -3.04 3.11 13.59
C ARG A 258 -3.51 4.53 13.81
N GLN A 259 -2.65 5.49 13.49
CA GLN A 259 -3.00 6.92 13.53
C GLN A 259 -4.21 7.20 12.64
N THR A 260 -4.25 6.62 11.44
CA THR A 260 -5.40 6.76 10.55
C THR A 260 -6.69 6.26 11.21
N LEU A 261 -6.70 5.08 11.83
CA LEU A 261 -7.92 4.54 12.45
C LEU A 261 -8.32 5.29 13.72
N ASP A 262 -7.35 5.70 14.53
CA ASP A 262 -7.57 6.43 15.79
C ASP A 262 -8.10 7.86 15.56
N ASP A 263 -7.67 8.53 14.49
CA ASP A 263 -8.05 9.92 14.21
C ASP A 263 -9.44 10.05 13.55
N ILE A 264 -9.97 9.00 12.91
CA ILE A 264 -11.25 9.06 12.18
C ILE A 264 -12.43 9.54 13.06
N PRO A 265 -12.64 9.01 14.28
CA PRO A 265 -13.73 9.46 15.15
C PRO A 265 -13.61 10.93 15.57
N GLU A 266 -12.39 11.41 15.82
CA GLU A 266 -12.14 12.82 16.17
C GLU A 266 -12.34 13.73 14.95
N ARG A 267 -11.90 13.28 13.78
CA ARG A 267 -11.89 14.07 12.56
C ARG A 267 -13.25 14.13 11.86
N TYR A 268 -14.08 13.11 12.08
CA TYR A 268 -15.44 12.99 11.55
C TYR A 268 -16.45 12.54 12.64
N PRO A 269 -16.63 13.31 13.73
CA PRO A 269 -17.46 12.92 14.88
C PRO A 269 -18.95 12.78 14.54
N GLN A 270 -19.39 13.38 13.43
CA GLN A 270 -20.74 13.24 12.89
C GLN A 270 -21.03 11.87 12.26
N LEU A 271 -19.99 11.09 11.93
CA LEU A 271 -20.17 9.77 11.33
C LEU A 271 -20.48 8.73 12.41
N LEU A 272 -21.58 8.01 12.23
CA LEU A 272 -21.89 6.87 13.09
C LEU A 272 -20.88 5.75 12.84
N PRO A 273 -20.28 5.14 13.88
CA PRO A 273 -19.31 4.05 13.71
C PRO A 273 -19.85 2.84 12.94
N SER A 274 -21.18 2.63 12.92
CA SER A 274 -21.84 1.59 12.13
C SER A 274 -21.92 1.87 10.62
N ARG A 275 -21.53 3.08 10.19
CA ARG A 275 -21.52 3.53 8.80
C ARG A 275 -20.10 3.81 8.27
N VAL A 276 -19.09 3.50 9.08
CA VAL A 276 -17.68 3.55 8.71
C VAL A 276 -17.16 2.13 8.59
N VAL A 277 -16.43 1.85 7.52
CA VAL A 277 -15.75 0.57 7.33
C VAL A 277 -14.28 0.84 6.98
N ALA A 278 -13.35 0.18 7.65
CA ALA A 278 -11.96 0.12 7.18
C ALA A 278 -11.74 -1.06 6.24
N TYR A 279 -11.08 -0.83 5.12
CA TYR A 279 -10.50 -1.88 4.29
C TYR A 279 -8.98 -1.87 4.43
N LEU A 280 -8.40 -2.96 4.90
CA LEU A 280 -6.98 -3.09 5.16
C LEU A 280 -6.37 -4.16 4.26
N ASP A 281 -5.29 -3.80 3.55
CA ASP A 281 -4.45 -4.71 2.76
C ASP A 281 -2.98 -4.48 3.11
N PRO A 282 -2.56 -4.84 4.34
CA PRO A 282 -1.17 -4.67 4.75
C PRO A 282 -0.22 -5.53 3.91
N PRO A 283 1.09 -5.22 3.91
CA PRO A 283 2.12 -6.14 3.44
C PRO A 283 1.95 -7.57 3.98
N TYR A 284 2.24 -8.58 3.16
CA TYR A 284 1.99 -9.99 3.48
C TYR A 284 3.14 -10.60 4.28
N VAL A 285 2.85 -11.50 5.21
CA VAL A 285 3.87 -12.17 6.05
C VAL A 285 4.95 -12.81 5.18
N GLU A 286 4.57 -13.51 4.12
CA GLU A 286 5.55 -14.18 3.24
C GLU A 286 6.30 -13.24 2.28
N LYS A 287 5.82 -12.01 2.06
CA LYS A 287 6.34 -11.10 1.00
C LYS A 287 6.86 -9.76 1.53
N SER A 288 6.90 -9.59 2.85
CA SER A 288 7.01 -8.29 3.52
C SER A 288 8.37 -7.62 3.36
N SER A 289 9.47 -8.37 3.38
CA SER A 289 10.82 -7.77 3.54
C SER A 289 11.40 -7.09 2.28
N LEU A 290 10.83 -7.30 1.08
CA LEU A 290 11.43 -6.83 -0.19
C LEU A 290 10.63 -5.74 -0.93
N LEU A 291 9.32 -5.61 -0.72
CA LEU A 291 8.44 -4.79 -1.58
C LEU A 291 7.85 -3.55 -0.91
N TYR A 292 7.60 -3.58 0.40
CA TYR A 292 6.77 -2.57 1.10
C TYR A 292 7.42 -1.99 2.35
N ARG A 293 8.66 -1.55 2.19
CA ARG A 293 9.52 -1.15 3.31
C ARG A 293 8.91 -0.09 4.24
N THR A 294 8.06 0.78 3.71
CA THR A 294 7.45 1.93 4.42
C THR A 294 5.98 1.75 4.77
N SER A 295 5.30 0.68 4.32
CA SER A 295 3.83 0.58 4.42
C SER A 295 3.30 0.35 5.85
N PHE A 296 4.15 -0.08 6.79
CA PHE A 296 3.80 -0.15 8.22
C PHE A 296 4.37 0.99 9.07
N ASP A 297 5.52 1.53 8.68
CA ASP A 297 6.23 2.57 9.42
C ASP A 297 6.92 3.51 8.41
N PRO A 298 6.62 4.83 8.43
CA PRO A 298 7.27 5.82 7.58
C PRO A 298 8.79 5.87 7.75
N ARG A 299 9.34 5.37 8.86
CA ARG A 299 10.79 5.24 9.11
C ARG A 299 11.41 4.00 8.44
N GLY A 300 10.62 3.24 7.67
CA GLY A 300 11.08 2.10 6.89
C GLY A 300 11.13 0.80 7.68
N GLY A 301 10.06 0.50 8.43
CA GLY A 301 9.91 -0.59 9.42
C GLY A 301 10.38 -2.00 9.00
N TYR A 302 10.58 -2.24 7.71
CA TYR A 302 11.37 -3.38 7.21
C TYR A 302 12.85 -2.98 7.05
N GLY A 303 13.51 -2.65 8.15
CA GLY A 303 14.95 -2.37 8.13
C GLY A 303 15.72 -3.67 7.96
N GLY A 304 16.11 -4.03 6.74
CA GLY A 304 17.02 -5.15 6.46
C GLY A 304 17.57 -5.17 5.03
N ASP A 305 18.77 -5.72 4.89
CA ASP A 305 19.66 -5.84 3.72
C ASP A 305 19.14 -6.72 2.56
N GLY A 306 17.88 -7.16 2.62
CA GLY A 306 17.24 -7.95 1.58
C GLY A 306 17.63 -9.44 1.58
N LEU A 307 18.26 -9.94 2.66
CA LEU A 307 18.32 -11.37 2.91
C LEU A 307 16.99 -11.81 3.54
N GLY A 308 16.33 -12.76 2.90
CA GLY A 308 14.95 -13.21 3.21
C GLY A 308 14.78 -13.99 4.52
N SER A 309 15.30 -13.49 5.64
CA SER A 309 14.88 -13.91 6.97
C SER A 309 13.93 -12.85 7.55
N SER A 310 12.71 -13.28 7.92
CA SER A 310 11.78 -12.50 8.73
C SER A 310 12.51 -12.04 10.00
N ARG A 311 12.68 -10.73 10.19
CA ARG A 311 13.27 -10.22 11.44
C ARG A 311 12.23 -10.35 12.56
N PRO A 312 12.64 -10.52 13.83
CA PRO A 312 11.71 -10.56 14.97
C PRO A 312 10.77 -9.35 15.07
N TRP A 313 11.14 -8.24 14.43
CA TRP A 313 10.38 -6.99 14.38
C TRP A 313 9.22 -7.02 13.37
N ASP A 314 9.29 -7.84 12.30
CA ASP A 314 8.24 -7.91 11.28
C ASP A 314 6.96 -8.55 11.85
N ASP A 315 7.12 -9.59 12.68
CA ASP A 315 6.03 -10.22 13.42
C ASP A 315 5.38 -9.22 14.40
N SER A 316 6.16 -8.31 14.99
CA SER A 316 5.65 -7.32 15.95
C SER A 316 4.66 -6.34 15.31
N LEU A 317 4.86 -5.96 14.04
CA LEU A 317 3.97 -5.02 13.33
C LEU A 317 2.64 -5.68 12.95
N HIS A 318 2.69 -6.92 12.47
CA HIS A 318 1.49 -7.70 12.16
C HIS A 318 0.71 -8.08 13.42
N LEU A 319 1.41 -8.41 14.52
CA LEU A 319 0.82 -8.63 15.84
C LEU A 319 0.15 -7.35 16.36
N GLY A 320 0.79 -6.19 16.24
CA GLY A 320 0.21 -4.91 16.65
C GLY A 320 -1.07 -4.57 15.90
N LEU A 321 -1.11 -4.82 14.59
CA LEU A 321 -2.35 -4.67 13.80
C LEU A 321 -3.43 -5.65 14.25
N ALA A 322 -3.08 -6.93 14.44
CA ALA A 322 -4.04 -7.94 14.85
C ALA A 322 -4.57 -7.72 16.27
N GLU A 323 -3.74 -7.25 17.19
CA GLU A 323 -4.16 -6.82 18.52
C GLU A 323 -5.15 -5.67 18.41
N TYR A 324 -4.79 -4.59 17.72
CA TYR A 324 -5.65 -3.42 17.56
C TYR A 324 -7.00 -3.77 16.95
N LEU A 325 -7.02 -4.52 15.85
CA LEU A 325 -8.27 -4.91 15.18
C LEU A 325 -9.16 -5.81 16.05
N ARG A 326 -8.59 -6.54 17.00
CA ARG A 326 -9.33 -7.41 17.93
C ARG A 326 -9.77 -6.71 19.21
N THR A 327 -9.09 -5.64 19.62
CA THR A 327 -9.31 -5.06 20.96
C THR A 327 -9.68 -3.58 20.95
N LYS A 328 -9.36 -2.82 19.89
CA LYS A 328 -9.49 -1.35 19.89
C LYS A 328 -10.24 -0.75 18.70
N ALA A 329 -10.43 -1.48 17.60
CA ALA A 329 -11.10 -0.93 16.43
C ALA A 329 -12.53 -0.42 16.75
N GLN A 330 -12.76 0.88 16.54
CA GLN A 330 -14.01 1.57 16.90
C GLN A 330 -15.12 1.41 15.85
N PHE A 331 -14.78 1.01 14.63
CA PHE A 331 -15.70 0.76 13.52
C PHE A 331 -15.38 -0.56 12.80
N ARG A 332 -16.32 -1.03 11.98
CA ARG A 332 -16.22 -2.34 11.31
C ARG A 332 -15.02 -2.34 10.35
N TRP A 333 -14.45 -3.51 10.12
CA TRP A 333 -13.27 -3.64 9.28
C TRP A 333 -13.29 -4.91 8.44
N LEU A 334 -12.55 -4.86 7.34
CA LEU A 334 -12.32 -5.94 6.40
C LEU A 334 -10.83 -5.97 6.05
N LEU A 335 -10.20 -7.12 6.24
CA LEU A 335 -8.77 -7.33 6.09
C LEU A 335 -8.54 -8.38 5.01
N SER A 336 -7.78 -8.03 3.97
CA SER A 336 -7.21 -9.00 3.03
C SER A 336 -5.77 -9.33 3.40
N TYR A 337 -5.40 -10.60 3.25
CA TYR A 337 -4.12 -11.10 3.72
C TYR A 337 -3.69 -12.35 2.94
N ASP A 338 -2.41 -12.73 2.98
CA ASP A 338 -2.00 -14.07 2.55
C ASP A 338 -2.60 -15.17 3.44
N ASN A 339 -2.87 -16.34 2.86
CA ASN A 339 -3.39 -17.48 3.61
C ASN A 339 -2.27 -18.18 4.39
N HIS A 340 -1.70 -17.49 5.37
CA HIS A 340 -0.68 -18.04 6.25
C HIS A 340 -1.31 -18.64 7.53
N PRO A 341 -0.98 -19.89 7.92
CA PRO A 341 -1.60 -20.58 9.06
C PRO A 341 -1.54 -19.80 10.38
N ILE A 342 -0.45 -19.07 10.63
CA ILE A 342 -0.27 -18.28 11.87
C ILE A 342 -1.44 -17.33 12.14
N LEU A 343 -2.05 -16.78 11.09
CA LEU A 343 -3.13 -15.79 11.19
C LEU A 343 -4.41 -16.40 11.73
N THR A 344 -4.64 -17.69 11.46
CA THR A 344 -5.90 -18.38 11.81
C THR A 344 -5.73 -19.37 12.95
N GLN A 345 -4.50 -19.74 13.30
CA GLN A 345 -4.19 -20.70 14.37
C GLN A 345 -3.65 -20.05 15.64
N SER A 346 -3.04 -18.86 15.56
CA SER A 346 -2.49 -18.18 16.73
C SER A 346 -3.55 -17.36 17.49
N PRO A 347 -3.63 -17.48 18.84
CA PRO A 347 -4.51 -16.65 19.67
C PRO A 347 -4.11 -15.16 19.69
N TRP A 348 -2.87 -14.85 19.28
CA TRP A 348 -2.36 -13.49 19.17
C TRP A 348 -2.74 -12.82 17.84
N PHE A 349 -3.11 -13.62 16.84
CA PHE A 349 -3.69 -13.16 15.59
C PHE A 349 -5.19 -13.41 15.61
N TYR A 350 -5.75 -13.89 14.49
CA TYR A 350 -7.17 -14.02 14.28
C TYR A 350 -7.66 -15.44 14.53
N ALA A 351 -7.02 -16.29 15.33
CA ALA A 351 -7.67 -17.54 15.75
C ALA A 351 -9.01 -17.29 16.48
N PRO A 352 -9.11 -16.33 17.42
CA PRO A 352 -10.39 -16.00 18.06
C PRO A 352 -11.45 -15.59 17.03
N ASP A 353 -12.70 -15.99 17.27
CA ASP A 353 -13.84 -15.64 16.43
C ASP A 353 -14.57 -14.37 16.91
N ARG A 354 -14.04 -13.69 17.94
CA ARG A 354 -14.64 -12.46 18.48
C ARG A 354 -13.56 -11.48 18.93
N MET A 355 -13.89 -10.20 18.84
CA MET A 355 -13.14 -9.12 19.46
C MET A 355 -13.23 -9.19 21.00
N SER A 356 -12.16 -8.79 21.67
CA SER A 356 -11.99 -8.79 23.13
C SER A 356 -11.46 -7.45 23.65
N PRO A 357 -12.20 -6.33 23.45
CA PRO A 357 -11.85 -5.04 24.03
C PRO A 357 -11.82 -5.09 25.56
N SER A 358 -10.92 -4.31 26.16
CA SER A 358 -10.87 -4.10 27.60
C SER A 358 -12.14 -3.39 28.09
N GLU A 359 -12.38 -3.35 29.39
CA GLU A 359 -13.45 -2.54 29.97
C GLU A 359 -13.26 -1.06 29.66
N SER A 360 -12.05 -0.55 29.87
CA SER A 360 -11.68 0.83 29.57
C SER A 360 -11.93 1.20 28.11
N ASP A 361 -11.57 0.34 27.14
CA ASP A 361 -11.80 0.61 25.71
C ASP A 361 -13.30 0.59 25.35
N ARG A 362 -14.10 -0.26 26.02
CA ARG A 362 -15.56 -0.27 25.82
C ARG A 362 -16.22 1.01 26.34
N GLU A 363 -15.78 1.48 27.50
CA GLU A 363 -16.36 2.64 28.18
C GLU A 363 -15.88 3.96 27.58
N SER A 364 -14.58 4.08 27.32
CA SER A 364 -13.96 5.33 26.87
C SER A 364 -14.05 5.54 25.36
N LEU A 365 -13.93 4.46 24.57
CA LEU A 365 -13.89 4.51 23.11
C LEU A 365 -15.13 3.90 22.45
N GLY A 366 -16.09 3.38 23.22
CA GLY A 366 -17.29 2.75 22.69
C GLY A 366 -17.04 1.47 21.88
N VAL A 367 -15.88 0.84 22.04
CA VAL A 367 -15.47 -0.32 21.23
C VAL A 367 -16.42 -1.49 21.46
N ARG A 368 -16.87 -2.13 20.37
CA ARG A 368 -17.85 -3.22 20.42
C ARG A 368 -17.20 -4.60 20.30
N ARG A 369 -17.89 -5.60 20.84
CA ARG A 369 -17.52 -7.03 20.73
C ARG A 369 -18.12 -7.67 19.47
N TRP A 370 -17.52 -7.40 18.31
CA TRP A 370 -17.96 -8.02 17.06
C TRP A 370 -17.41 -9.43 16.87
N ARG A 371 -18.17 -10.26 16.13
CA ARG A 371 -17.68 -11.54 15.62
C ARG A 371 -16.69 -11.29 14.48
N ILE A 372 -15.65 -12.09 14.42
CA ILE A 372 -14.63 -12.12 13.39
C ILE A 372 -14.89 -13.32 12.49
N THR A 373 -15.22 -13.05 11.24
CA THR A 373 -15.50 -14.06 10.22
C THR A 373 -14.28 -14.20 9.30
N LYS A 374 -13.91 -15.43 8.94
CA LYS A 374 -12.84 -15.72 7.98
C LYS A 374 -13.37 -16.44 6.75
N ARG A 375 -12.81 -16.12 5.58
CA ARG A 375 -13.08 -16.80 4.30
C ARG A 375 -11.78 -16.99 3.53
N LEU A 376 -11.66 -18.12 2.85
CA LEU A 376 -10.71 -18.31 1.77
C LEU A 376 -11.31 -17.75 0.50
N VAL A 377 -10.55 -16.89 -0.18
CA VAL A 377 -10.94 -16.27 -1.43
C VAL A 377 -10.14 -16.87 -2.57
N SER A 378 -10.84 -17.58 -3.45
CA SER A 378 -10.22 -18.11 -4.66
C SER A 378 -10.31 -17.06 -5.77
N THR A 379 -9.18 -16.49 -6.16
CA THR A 379 -9.10 -15.56 -7.31
C THR A 379 -8.66 -16.32 -8.56
N ARG A 380 -9.41 -16.19 -9.67
CA ARG A 380 -8.97 -16.71 -10.97
C ARG A 380 -7.92 -15.74 -11.53
N TYR A 381 -6.64 -16.01 -11.28
CA TYR A 381 -5.54 -15.26 -11.91
C TYR A 381 -5.48 -15.59 -13.41
N THR A 382 -6.17 -14.82 -14.26
CA THR A 382 -5.91 -14.83 -15.71
C THR A 382 -4.72 -13.92 -16.01
N ALA A 383 -3.51 -14.37 -15.70
CA ALA A 383 -2.31 -13.90 -16.37
C ALA A 383 -1.96 -14.91 -17.47
N ALA A 384 -1.70 -14.41 -18.67
CA ALA A 384 -1.52 -15.18 -19.91
C ALA A 384 -0.77 -16.53 -19.74
N GLY A 385 -1.42 -17.61 -20.18
CA GLY A 385 -0.74 -18.69 -20.88
C GLY A 385 0.14 -19.66 -20.09
N ARG A 386 -0.17 -20.00 -18.83
CA ARG A 386 0.35 -21.24 -18.21
C ARG A 386 -0.73 -21.99 -17.43
N VAL A 387 -1.19 -23.08 -18.01
CA VAL A 387 -1.90 -24.16 -17.30
C VAL A 387 -0.95 -24.67 -16.20
N GLY A 388 -1.35 -24.56 -14.93
CA GLY A 388 -0.62 -25.20 -13.82
C GLY A 388 -0.19 -24.33 -12.63
N LYS A 389 -0.60 -23.06 -12.50
CA LYS A 389 -0.40 -22.35 -11.22
C LYS A 389 -1.53 -22.69 -10.24
N ARG A 390 -1.21 -23.36 -9.13
CA ARG A 390 -2.11 -23.53 -7.97
C ARG A 390 -2.77 -22.18 -7.65
N SER A 391 -4.09 -22.15 -7.54
CA SER A 391 -4.79 -21.00 -6.97
C SER A 391 -4.27 -20.79 -5.55
N ALA A 392 -3.48 -19.75 -5.33
CA ALA A 392 -3.20 -19.32 -3.98
C ALA A 392 -4.48 -18.66 -3.46
N ASP A 393 -5.13 -19.30 -2.48
CA ASP A 393 -6.26 -18.69 -1.80
C ASP A 393 -5.76 -17.49 -1.00
N GLU A 394 -6.45 -16.35 -1.11
CA GLU A 394 -6.24 -15.19 -0.23
C GLU A 394 -7.14 -15.34 1.00
N LEU A 395 -6.70 -14.84 2.16
CA LEU A 395 -7.50 -14.85 3.37
C LEU A 395 -8.24 -13.53 3.51
N LEU A 396 -9.56 -13.61 3.68
CA LEU A 396 -10.41 -12.47 4.01
C LEU A 396 -10.90 -12.62 5.45
N ILE A 397 -10.62 -11.62 6.28
CA ILE A 397 -11.02 -11.57 7.70
C ILE A 397 -11.86 -10.31 7.90
N THR A 398 -13.00 -10.40 8.58
CA THR A 398 -13.86 -9.23 8.75
C THR A 398 -14.69 -9.27 10.01
N THR A 399 -15.00 -8.08 10.54
CA THR A 399 -16.03 -7.89 11.56
C THR A 399 -17.39 -7.54 10.99
N LEU A 400 -17.59 -7.48 9.67
CA LEU A 400 -18.91 -7.31 9.07
C LEU A 400 -19.88 -8.43 9.52
N PRO A 401 -21.20 -8.19 9.55
CA PRO A 401 -22.16 -9.10 10.16
C PRO A 401 -22.03 -10.53 9.60
N PRO A 402 -21.79 -11.57 10.43
CA PRO A 402 -21.48 -12.91 9.94
C PRO A 402 -22.57 -13.52 9.05
N THR A 403 -23.84 -13.18 9.33
CA THR A 403 -25.00 -13.66 8.57
C THR A 403 -25.07 -13.10 7.15
N THR A 404 -24.33 -12.04 6.86
CA THR A 404 -24.29 -11.40 5.54
C THR A 404 -22.98 -11.64 4.79
N VAL A 405 -21.96 -12.23 5.42
CA VAL A 405 -20.72 -12.60 4.73
C VAL A 405 -21.00 -13.79 3.83
N PRO A 406 -20.86 -13.67 2.49
CA PRO A 406 -21.21 -14.73 1.57
C PRO A 406 -20.47 -16.05 1.83
N VAL A 407 -21.11 -17.15 1.44
CA VAL A 407 -20.56 -18.50 1.47
C VAL A 407 -20.88 -19.12 0.12
N ASP A 408 -19.85 -19.29 -0.70
CA ASP A 408 -19.94 -19.82 -2.06
C ASP A 408 -18.56 -20.38 -2.47
N ASP A 409 -18.43 -20.89 -3.70
CA ASP A 409 -17.18 -21.46 -4.22
C ASP A 409 -16.02 -20.44 -4.24
N GLN A 410 -16.33 -19.15 -4.31
CA GLN A 410 -15.34 -18.08 -4.30
C GLN A 410 -14.99 -17.62 -2.88
N LEU A 411 -15.94 -17.64 -1.95
CA LEU A 411 -15.80 -17.26 -0.53
C LEU A 411 -16.08 -18.48 0.36
N ARG A 412 -15.07 -19.34 0.51
CA ARG A 412 -15.21 -20.60 1.26
C ARG A 412 -14.91 -20.39 2.75
N PRO A 413 -15.64 -21.03 3.68
CA PRO A 413 -15.24 -21.08 5.09
C PRO A 413 -13.87 -21.75 5.23
N LEU A 414 -13.15 -21.43 6.31
CA LEU A 414 -11.99 -22.24 6.72
C LEU A 414 -12.52 -23.64 7.06
N GLY A 415 -11.91 -24.69 6.50
CA GLY A 415 -12.22 -26.06 6.89
C GLY A 415 -12.07 -26.22 8.40
N LYS A 416 -12.93 -27.02 9.05
CA LYS A 416 -12.69 -27.39 10.44
C LYS A 416 -11.35 -28.11 10.47
N ALA A 417 -10.40 -27.64 11.28
CA ALA A 417 -9.25 -28.47 11.63
C ALA A 417 -9.84 -29.75 12.23
N GLU A 418 -9.57 -30.89 11.60
CA GLU A 418 -9.80 -32.16 12.26
C GLU A 418 -8.97 -32.11 13.54
N ALA A 419 -9.65 -32.22 14.68
CA ALA A 419 -8.97 -32.36 15.95
C ALA A 419 -8.32 -33.75 15.94
N SER A 420 -7.02 -33.78 15.66
CA SER A 420 -6.18 -34.98 15.79
C SER A 420 -5.87 -35.26 17.25
#